data_AF-A0A9E2BD44-F1
#
_entry.id   AF-A0A9E2BD44-F1
#
_cell.length_a   1.000
_cell.length_b   1.000
_cell.length_c   1.000
_cell.angle_alpha   90.00
_cell.angle_beta   90.00
_cell.angle_gamma   90.00
#
_symmetry.space_group_name_H-M   'P 1'
#
loop_
_entity.id
_entity.type
_entity.pdbx_description
1 polymer ?
#
loop_
_entity_poly.entity_id
_entity_poly.type
_entity_poly.pdbx_seq_one_letter_code
_entity_poly.pdbx_strand_id
1 'polypeptide(L)'
;VFHGGSSETGPQSSWDSTMQIFSYDPNSRVYQGVIWNSKVWPSMLRFGNAPKELRKYAFSYVRVGSNDPANDLTLTRYKHLTEALEAREQELGVDFVVDYASWLAPDPSHHIYPRNLYTPGVEGGSPLTYCGEGIGELIGKDRWEGCTPERYNVDGTAERLIKAGVDEIVFVDLTTSGVRFFKTWDVVNMARQVVAKHNRETGADIKVWWVNDPTDLMTESYPEEPAGWTLSLGDFEKDRTVPLEGRPNPVSSDPRLAEFHVKGIEEHFTPGVSMAETGILLVNHATRLNNQFFDPKIDDTVVLNRNIKGLLQERHPELKEQNILGGWFGMKTPNPFVELGPRTTSRFERTREMRGENLGDARLYEKRNLFPDGDMGYRYWEALDELKNNGVKQIIVAFPQIMVDSVLNLVEVPNQIAKEIGFKNWLYFDTLDFETYPDVGHPFADFWGMWVDTECKAADGSGDVVQCCLTMGGCGDDARRPYPPPRQTQINKVRKDLDPSLAYDVSEFGHLGYDPEQGPPNLDAPVQDQYRGTWAVWTPPNDNPDVGKFLADKVVDFVTSPRPGRAVGPVYLGKRSLQVDTGKRL
;
A
#
# COMPACT_ATOMS: atom_id res chain seq x y z
N VAL A 1 2.75 -15.23 1.53
CA VAL A 1 3.19 -13.94 2.11
C VAL A 1 1.99 -13.05 2.27
N PHE A 2 1.86 -12.46 3.45
CA PHE A 2 0.85 -11.45 3.76
C PHE A 2 1.55 -10.09 3.76
N HIS A 3 0.89 -9.04 3.28
CA HIS A 3 1.45 -7.69 3.43
C HIS A 3 1.19 -7.16 4.84
N GLY A 4 0.16 -7.70 5.48
CA GLY A 4 -0.20 -7.40 6.85
C GLY A 4 -0.89 -6.04 7.00
N GLY A 5 -0.88 -5.57 8.23
CA GLY A 5 -1.74 -4.50 8.69
C GLY A 5 -2.28 -4.89 10.06
N SER A 6 -2.86 -3.94 10.77
CA SER A 6 -3.41 -4.21 12.10
C SER A 6 -4.90 -4.47 11.95
N SER A 7 -5.44 -5.48 12.64
CA SER A 7 -6.91 -5.64 12.67
C SER A 7 -7.56 -4.53 13.50
N GLU A 8 -6.82 -4.02 14.50
CA GLU A 8 -7.22 -2.90 15.33
C GLU A 8 -6.23 -1.73 15.23
N THR A 9 -6.74 -0.50 15.24
CA THR A 9 -5.91 0.71 15.25
C THR A 9 -5.59 1.15 16.67
N GLY A 10 -4.35 1.57 16.90
CA GLY A 10 -3.96 2.17 18.16
C GLY A 10 -2.47 2.49 18.23
N PRO A 11 -2.02 3.10 19.34
CA PRO A 11 -0.61 3.46 19.53
C PRO A 11 0.33 2.26 19.48
N GLN A 12 -0.05 1.11 20.04
CA GLN A 12 0.79 -0.11 19.98
C GLN A 12 0.96 -0.56 18.53
N SER A 13 -0.15 -0.79 17.83
CA SER A 13 -0.11 -1.33 16.47
C SER A 13 0.57 -0.39 15.47
N SER A 14 0.42 0.94 15.66
CA SER A 14 1.16 1.96 14.91
C SER A 14 2.67 1.94 15.20
N TRP A 15 3.05 1.79 16.48
CA TRP A 15 4.44 1.73 16.88
C TRP A 15 5.12 0.47 16.35
N ASP A 16 4.49 -0.70 16.52
CA ASP A 16 4.98 -1.98 16.04
C ASP A 16 5.12 -1.99 14.52
N SER A 17 4.09 -1.54 13.79
CA SER A 17 4.16 -1.40 12.33
C SER A 17 5.34 -0.53 11.90
N THR A 18 5.58 0.58 12.62
CA THR A 18 6.72 1.46 12.31
C THR A 18 8.06 0.74 12.50
N MET A 19 8.26 0.02 13.61
CA MET A 19 9.51 -0.71 13.83
C MET A 19 9.74 -1.78 12.75
N GLN A 20 8.69 -2.52 12.37
CA GLN A 20 8.76 -3.54 11.33
C GLN A 20 9.12 -2.94 9.96
N ILE A 21 8.45 -1.86 9.54
CA ILE A 21 8.74 -1.17 8.26
C ILE A 21 10.22 -0.78 8.15
N PHE A 22 10.78 -0.19 9.20
CA PHE A 22 12.15 0.31 9.18
C PHE A 22 13.19 -0.78 9.46
N SER A 23 12.80 -1.96 9.92
CA SER A 23 13.71 -3.09 10.14
C SER A 23 14.31 -3.67 8.85
N TYR A 24 13.62 -3.48 7.72
CA TYR A 24 14.08 -3.87 6.39
C TYR A 24 15.05 -2.85 5.76
N ASP A 25 15.22 -1.66 6.33
CA ASP A 25 16.13 -0.62 5.85
C ASP A 25 17.20 -0.29 6.91
N PRO A 26 18.31 -1.06 6.97
CA PRO A 26 19.37 -0.86 7.95
C PRO A 26 20.16 0.45 7.79
N ASN A 27 19.99 1.17 6.68
CA ASN A 27 20.62 2.48 6.47
C ASN A 27 19.70 3.64 6.85
N SER A 28 18.44 3.36 7.17
CA SER A 28 17.50 4.39 7.63
C SER A 28 17.89 4.96 8.98
N ARG A 29 17.60 6.26 9.17
CA ARG A 29 17.80 6.93 10.47
C ARG A 29 16.95 6.33 11.58
N VAL A 30 15.78 5.79 11.23
CA VAL A 30 14.90 5.12 12.19
C VAL A 30 15.56 3.82 12.63
N TYR A 31 16.07 2.99 11.71
CA TYR A 31 16.82 1.80 12.09
C TYR A 31 18.02 2.13 12.96
N GLN A 32 18.88 3.04 12.52
CA GLN A 32 20.15 3.31 13.20
C GLN A 32 19.98 4.05 14.54
N GLY A 33 19.03 4.97 14.62
CA GLY A 33 18.91 5.91 15.74
C GLY A 33 17.69 5.70 16.64
N VAL A 34 16.68 4.94 16.20
CA VAL A 34 15.40 4.77 16.92
C VAL A 34 15.18 3.33 17.37
N ILE A 35 15.18 2.35 16.46
CA ILE A 35 14.84 0.95 16.81
C ILE A 35 15.68 0.48 18.00
N TRP A 36 16.98 0.80 18.00
CA TRP A 36 17.93 0.33 19.02
C TRP A 36 18.17 1.30 20.18
N ASN A 37 17.34 2.34 20.35
CA ASN A 37 17.55 3.38 21.33
C ASN A 37 16.32 3.56 22.24
N SER A 38 16.39 2.94 23.41
CA SER A 38 15.29 2.95 24.38
C SER A 38 14.87 4.34 24.86
N LYS A 39 15.76 5.33 24.80
CA LYS A 39 15.48 6.69 25.25
C LYS A 39 14.53 7.44 24.33
N VAL A 40 14.40 7.04 23.06
CA VAL A 40 13.56 7.76 22.07
C VAL A 40 12.23 7.07 21.78
N TRP A 41 12.05 5.80 22.15
CA TRP A 41 10.81 5.06 21.92
C TRP A 41 9.55 5.79 22.40
N PRO A 42 9.51 6.43 23.59
CA PRO A 42 8.31 7.13 24.06
C PRO A 42 7.87 8.31 23.20
N SER A 43 8.76 8.84 22.36
CA SER A 43 8.46 9.99 21.51
C SER A 43 8.16 9.61 20.06
N MET A 44 8.28 8.33 19.68
CA MET A 44 8.22 7.93 18.27
C MET A 44 6.90 8.31 17.58
N LEU A 45 5.78 8.16 18.28
CA LEU A 45 4.44 8.46 17.75
C LEU A 45 4.14 9.97 17.63
N ARG A 46 5.07 10.84 18.06
CA ARG A 46 4.92 12.30 18.02
C ARG A 46 5.61 12.95 16.83
N PHE A 47 6.34 12.19 16.00
CA PHE A 47 7.15 12.72 14.91
C PHE A 47 6.76 12.20 13.53
N GLY A 48 7.19 12.92 12.49
CA GLY A 48 7.01 12.53 11.09
C GLY A 48 5.54 12.40 10.73
N ASN A 49 5.19 11.30 10.06
CA ASN A 49 3.83 11.01 9.61
C ASN A 49 2.97 10.32 10.69
N ALA A 50 3.53 9.93 11.83
CA ALA A 50 2.78 9.20 12.86
C ALA A 50 1.51 9.94 13.34
N PRO A 51 1.53 11.27 13.59
CA PRO A 51 0.31 11.99 13.97
C PRO A 51 -0.79 11.93 12.91
N LYS A 52 -0.43 12.01 11.62
CA LYS A 52 -1.37 11.89 10.49
C LYS A 52 -1.97 10.48 10.48
N GLU A 53 -1.14 9.45 10.47
CA GLU A 53 -1.60 8.07 10.36
C GLU A 53 -2.44 7.65 11.57
N LEU A 54 -2.09 8.06 12.78
CA LEU A 54 -2.91 7.83 13.98
C LEU A 54 -4.31 8.44 13.85
N ARG A 55 -4.41 9.72 13.45
CA ARG A 55 -5.71 10.38 13.24
C ARG A 55 -6.49 9.73 12.11
N LYS A 56 -5.84 9.46 10.97
CA LYS A 56 -6.45 8.86 9.78
C LYS A 56 -7.02 7.47 10.09
N TYR A 57 -6.25 6.59 10.73
CA TYR A 57 -6.71 5.24 11.00
C TYR A 57 -7.65 5.18 12.20
N ALA A 58 -7.48 6.02 13.23
CA ALA A 58 -8.50 6.16 14.28
C ALA A 58 -9.86 6.55 13.70
N PHE A 59 -9.88 7.47 12.73
CA PHE A 59 -11.07 7.78 11.97
C PHE A 59 -11.54 6.57 11.14
N SER A 60 -10.69 6.01 10.29
CA SER A 60 -11.10 5.03 9.27
C SER A 60 -11.62 3.72 9.87
N TYR A 61 -11.01 3.22 10.94
CA TYR A 61 -11.37 1.92 11.52
C TYR A 61 -12.79 1.94 12.10
N VAL A 62 -13.19 3.01 12.79
CA VAL A 62 -14.53 3.09 13.41
C VAL A 62 -15.63 2.95 12.34
N ARG A 63 -15.40 3.45 11.11
CA ARG A 63 -16.40 3.40 10.03
C ARG A 63 -16.59 2.00 9.44
N VAL A 64 -15.62 1.11 9.65
CA VAL A 64 -15.74 -0.32 9.27
C VAL A 64 -16.05 -1.21 10.48
N GLY A 65 -16.52 -0.64 11.60
CA GLY A 65 -16.86 -1.40 12.80
C GLY A 65 -15.67 -1.63 13.76
N SER A 66 -14.61 -0.82 13.64
CA SER A 66 -13.37 -0.84 14.44
C SER A 66 -12.43 -2.03 14.22
N ASN A 67 -12.81 -2.99 13.39
CA ASN A 67 -11.98 -4.13 13.00
C ASN A 67 -11.77 -4.14 11.49
N ASP A 68 -10.53 -4.04 11.04
CA ASP A 68 -10.18 -4.17 9.62
C ASP A 68 -10.28 -5.66 9.20
N PRO A 69 -11.14 -6.00 8.21
CA PRO A 69 -11.38 -7.40 7.83
C PRO A 69 -10.22 -8.04 7.06
N ALA A 70 -9.20 -7.28 6.63
CA ALA A 70 -8.16 -7.77 5.73
C ALA A 70 -7.42 -9.00 6.26
N ASN A 71 -7.11 -9.03 7.56
CA ASN A 71 -6.38 -10.14 8.17
C ASN A 71 -7.25 -11.42 8.21
N ASP A 72 -8.51 -11.32 8.62
CA ASP A 72 -9.42 -12.48 8.72
C ASP A 72 -9.74 -13.07 7.34
N LEU A 73 -9.96 -12.20 6.34
CA LEU A 73 -10.16 -12.61 4.94
C LEU A 73 -8.91 -13.28 4.37
N THR A 74 -7.72 -12.74 4.65
CA THR A 74 -6.46 -13.33 4.17
C THR A 74 -6.16 -14.67 4.87
N LEU A 75 -6.48 -14.81 6.16
CA LEU A 75 -6.37 -16.09 6.89
C LEU A 75 -7.32 -17.15 6.33
N THR A 76 -8.54 -16.76 5.94
CA THR A 76 -9.49 -17.67 5.29
C THR A 76 -8.97 -18.15 3.94
N ARG A 77 -8.40 -17.25 3.12
CA ARG A 77 -7.72 -17.64 1.88
C ARG A 77 -6.53 -18.55 2.10
N TYR A 78 -5.73 -18.27 3.12
CA TYR A 78 -4.60 -19.11 3.50
C TYR A 78 -5.05 -20.54 3.82
N LYS A 79 -6.18 -20.69 4.51
CA LYS A 79 -6.78 -22.00 4.75
C LYS A 79 -7.17 -22.69 3.44
N HIS A 80 -7.88 -22.01 2.53
CA HIS A 80 -8.25 -22.58 1.23
C HIS A 80 -7.03 -22.97 0.37
N LEU A 81 -5.97 -22.17 0.39
CA LEU A 81 -4.69 -22.49 -0.26
C LEU A 81 -4.08 -23.77 0.35
N THR A 82 -4.04 -23.86 1.68
CA THR A 82 -3.49 -25.01 2.41
C THR A 82 -4.24 -26.29 2.04
N GLU A 83 -5.57 -26.29 2.16
CA GLU A 83 -6.42 -27.44 1.81
C GLU A 83 -6.25 -27.86 0.34
N ALA A 84 -6.09 -26.90 -0.58
CA ALA A 84 -5.88 -27.18 -1.99
C ALA A 84 -4.50 -27.77 -2.29
N LEU A 85 -3.47 -27.42 -1.52
CA LEU A 85 -2.12 -28.01 -1.62
C LEU A 85 -2.08 -29.42 -1.03
N GLU A 86 -2.62 -29.61 0.17
CA GLU A 86 -2.72 -30.92 0.85
C GLU A 86 -3.43 -31.94 -0.04
N ALA A 87 -4.48 -31.52 -0.74
CA ALA A 87 -5.21 -32.38 -1.68
C ALA A 87 -4.37 -32.87 -2.89
N ARG A 88 -3.18 -32.31 -3.14
CA ARG A 88 -2.28 -32.68 -4.25
C ARG A 88 -1.02 -33.43 -3.81
N GLU A 89 -0.78 -33.60 -2.51
CA GLU A 89 0.43 -34.25 -1.97
C GLU A 89 0.66 -35.65 -2.54
N GLN A 90 -0.37 -36.50 -2.49
CA GLN A 90 -0.26 -37.87 -2.96
C GLN A 90 0.03 -37.97 -4.47
N GLU A 91 -0.57 -37.08 -5.27
CA GLU A 91 -0.35 -37.02 -6.72
C GLU A 91 1.09 -36.59 -7.05
N LEU A 92 1.60 -35.62 -6.30
CA LEU A 92 2.90 -35.00 -6.55
C LEU A 92 4.07 -35.74 -5.89
N GLY A 93 3.79 -36.61 -4.90
CA GLY A 93 4.81 -37.28 -4.11
C GLY A 93 5.61 -36.30 -3.24
N VAL A 94 4.94 -35.27 -2.72
CA VAL A 94 5.51 -34.24 -1.83
C VAL A 94 4.68 -34.13 -0.55
N ASP A 95 5.26 -33.54 0.50
CA ASP A 95 4.57 -33.19 1.74
C ASP A 95 4.61 -31.66 1.87
N PHE A 96 3.45 -31.00 1.94
CA PHE A 96 3.37 -29.56 2.06
C PHE A 96 3.29 -29.13 3.52
N VAL A 97 4.39 -28.62 4.05
CA VAL A 97 4.39 -27.87 5.32
C VAL A 97 4.01 -26.42 5.04
N VAL A 98 2.76 -26.04 5.31
CA VAL A 98 2.24 -24.70 5.03
C VAL A 98 2.26 -23.82 6.28
N ASP A 99 2.85 -22.63 6.16
CA ASP A 99 2.87 -21.55 7.17
C ASP A 99 2.76 -20.20 6.44
N TYR A 100 2.50 -19.11 7.15
CA TYR A 100 2.49 -17.77 6.58
C TYR A 100 3.48 -16.84 7.26
N ALA A 101 4.04 -15.93 6.46
CA ALA A 101 4.85 -14.81 6.90
C ALA A 101 4.17 -13.51 6.48
N SER A 102 4.15 -12.53 7.37
CA SER A 102 3.64 -11.19 7.12
C SER A 102 4.77 -10.15 7.11
N TRP A 103 4.68 -9.18 6.19
CA TRP A 103 5.59 -8.01 6.17
C TRP A 103 5.31 -7.07 7.36
N LEU A 104 4.05 -6.92 7.74
CA LEU A 104 3.62 -6.33 9.02
C LEU A 104 2.82 -7.36 9.80
N ALA A 105 3.43 -7.98 10.80
CA ALA A 105 2.83 -9.05 11.58
C ALA A 105 2.28 -8.49 12.92
N PRO A 106 0.94 -8.49 13.13
CA PRO A 106 0.36 -8.18 14.43
C PRO A 106 0.82 -9.14 15.53
N ASP A 107 0.87 -10.43 15.20
CA ASP A 107 1.59 -11.42 16.00
C ASP A 107 3.04 -11.51 15.48
N PRO A 108 4.04 -11.09 16.28
CA PRO A 108 5.43 -11.21 15.90
C PRO A 108 5.85 -12.60 15.47
N SER A 109 5.22 -13.68 15.94
CA SER A 109 5.57 -15.05 15.52
C SER A 109 5.42 -15.25 14.01
N HIS A 110 4.50 -14.53 13.36
CA HIS A 110 4.28 -14.58 11.91
C HIS A 110 5.09 -13.55 11.13
N HIS A 111 5.99 -12.82 11.78
CA HIS A 111 7.05 -12.12 11.06
C HIS A 111 8.08 -13.16 10.57
N ILE A 112 8.69 -12.92 9.41
CA ILE A 112 9.59 -13.92 8.78
C ILE A 112 10.78 -14.29 9.66
N TYR A 113 11.36 -13.29 10.34
CA TYR A 113 12.45 -13.46 11.30
C TYR A 113 12.36 -12.40 12.42
N PRO A 114 11.52 -12.62 13.46
CA PRO A 114 11.19 -11.64 14.49
C PRO A 114 12.42 -11.25 15.32
N ARG A 115 13.38 -12.15 15.48
CA ARG A 115 14.64 -11.89 16.21
C ARG A 115 15.50 -10.80 15.58
N ASN A 116 15.29 -10.46 14.31
CA ASN A 116 15.90 -9.29 13.66
C ASN A 116 15.39 -7.95 14.22
N LEU A 117 14.23 -7.94 14.86
CA LEU A 117 13.69 -6.79 15.58
C LEU A 117 14.10 -6.81 17.05
N TYR A 118 14.35 -7.98 17.63
CA TYR A 118 14.76 -8.10 19.03
C TYR A 118 16.26 -7.81 19.25
N THR A 119 17.14 -8.38 18.43
CA THR A 119 18.59 -8.34 18.63
C THR A 119 19.18 -7.04 18.09
N PRO A 120 19.96 -6.26 18.88
CA PRO A 120 20.49 -4.98 18.43
C PRO A 120 21.28 -5.03 17.11
N GLY A 121 20.78 -4.30 16.11
CA GLY A 121 21.42 -4.15 14.81
C GLY A 121 22.60 -3.16 14.76
N VAL A 122 22.88 -2.43 15.85
CA VAL A 122 23.95 -1.42 15.96
C VAL A 122 24.79 -1.62 17.22
N GLU A 123 26.00 -1.07 17.23
CA GLU A 123 26.88 -1.10 18.40
C GLU A 123 26.27 -0.33 19.57
N GLY A 124 26.28 -0.93 20.77
CA GLY A 124 25.70 -0.31 21.97
C GLY A 124 24.18 -0.14 21.94
N GLY A 125 23.49 -0.73 20.97
CA GLY A 125 22.03 -0.71 20.87
C GLY A 125 21.35 -1.51 21.98
N SER A 126 20.11 -1.14 22.31
CA SER A 126 19.25 -1.85 23.25
C SER A 126 18.35 -2.86 22.53
N PRO A 127 18.10 -4.07 23.10
CA PRO A 127 17.09 -4.98 22.58
C PRO A 127 15.71 -4.33 22.53
N LEU A 128 14.92 -4.58 21.49
CA LEU A 128 13.62 -3.94 21.31
C LEU A 128 12.57 -4.53 22.26
N THR A 129 12.42 -3.92 23.44
CA THR A 129 11.59 -4.42 24.54
C THR A 129 10.47 -3.47 24.97
N TYR A 130 10.24 -2.41 24.19
CA TYR A 130 9.29 -1.36 24.53
C TYR A 130 7.86 -1.89 24.69
N CYS A 131 7.18 -1.44 25.75
CA CYS A 131 5.80 -1.77 26.03
C CYS A 131 4.93 -0.53 26.28
N GLY A 132 5.30 0.60 25.68
CA GLY A 132 4.50 1.82 25.76
C GLY A 132 4.80 2.69 26.99
N GLU A 133 5.91 2.49 27.68
CA GLU A 133 6.28 3.33 28.81
C GLU A 133 6.37 4.82 28.40
N GLY A 134 5.68 5.71 29.13
CA GLY A 134 5.73 7.15 28.89
C GLY A 134 4.76 7.69 27.83
N ILE A 135 3.75 6.91 27.41
CA ILE A 135 2.67 7.35 26.50
C ILE A 135 1.35 7.65 27.23
N GLY A 136 1.34 7.79 28.56
CA GLY A 136 0.14 8.00 29.36
C GLY A 136 -0.77 9.11 28.85
N GLU A 137 -0.21 10.15 28.26
CA GLU A 137 -0.97 11.25 27.64
C GLU A 137 -1.72 10.86 26.36
N LEU A 138 -1.30 9.80 25.65
CA LEU A 138 -1.92 9.33 24.41
C LEU A 138 -3.02 8.29 24.64
N ILE A 139 -2.93 7.47 25.70
CA ILE A 139 -3.84 6.35 25.94
C ILE A 139 -4.44 6.28 27.36
N GLY A 140 -4.14 7.26 28.22
CA GLY A 140 -4.59 7.25 29.62
C GLY A 140 -3.97 6.14 30.49
N LYS A 141 -2.98 5.40 29.96
CA LYS A 141 -2.28 4.30 30.63
C LYS A 141 -0.78 4.44 30.41
N ASP A 142 0.01 4.14 31.44
CA ASP A 142 1.48 4.25 31.38
C ASP A 142 2.17 3.09 30.64
N ARG A 143 1.41 2.06 30.23
CA ARG A 143 1.91 0.88 29.51
C ARG A 143 0.80 0.25 28.68
N TRP A 144 1.17 -0.43 27.60
CA TRP A 144 0.25 -1.27 26.83
C TRP A 144 -0.18 -2.50 27.62
N GLU A 145 -1.47 -2.81 27.53
CA GLU A 145 -2.07 -3.97 28.17
C GLU A 145 -1.59 -5.28 27.51
N GLY A 146 -1.26 -6.30 28.30
CA GLY A 146 -0.79 -7.58 27.77
C GLY A 146 0.58 -7.58 27.06
N CYS A 147 1.30 -6.44 27.05
CA CYS A 147 2.57 -6.38 26.32
C CYS A 147 3.66 -7.25 26.95
N THR A 148 4.25 -8.10 26.11
CA THR A 148 5.44 -8.89 26.44
C THR A 148 6.68 -8.18 25.89
N PRO A 149 7.63 -7.75 26.74
CA PRO A 149 8.88 -7.11 26.29
C PRO A 149 9.66 -7.99 25.29
N GLU A 150 9.60 -9.30 25.49
CA GLU A 150 10.29 -10.32 24.69
C GLU A 150 9.46 -10.79 23.48
N ARG A 151 8.40 -10.08 23.06
CA ARG A 151 7.49 -10.54 21.99
C ARG A 151 8.17 -10.81 20.65
N TYR A 152 9.28 -10.13 20.35
CA TYR A 152 10.07 -10.37 19.13
C TYR A 152 11.15 -11.44 19.32
N ASN A 153 11.37 -11.94 20.53
CA ASN A 153 12.33 -12.99 20.85
C ASN A 153 11.68 -14.39 20.71
N VAL A 154 11.01 -14.62 19.59
CA VAL A 154 10.31 -15.87 19.25
C VAL A 154 10.77 -16.39 17.89
N ASP A 155 10.48 -17.67 17.62
CA ASP A 155 10.78 -18.24 16.31
C ASP A 155 9.85 -17.66 15.25
N GLY A 156 10.45 -17.18 14.17
CA GLY A 156 9.72 -16.74 12.97
C GLY A 156 9.25 -17.87 12.09
N THR A 157 8.46 -17.52 11.07
CA THR A 157 8.02 -18.45 10.02
C THR A 157 9.20 -19.20 9.38
N ALA A 158 10.30 -18.53 9.06
CA ALA A 158 11.46 -19.19 8.45
C ALA A 158 12.08 -20.24 9.39
N GLU A 159 12.22 -19.92 10.68
CA GLU A 159 12.79 -20.83 11.68
C GLU A 159 11.88 -22.03 11.92
N ARG A 160 10.55 -21.82 11.96
CA ARG A 160 9.59 -22.92 12.11
C ARG A 160 9.63 -23.88 10.92
N LEU A 161 9.66 -23.36 9.69
CA LEU A 161 9.77 -24.20 8.48
C LEU A 161 11.08 -24.98 8.45
N ILE A 162 12.21 -24.35 8.79
CA ILE A 162 13.50 -25.05 8.92
C ILE A 162 13.42 -26.16 9.97
N LYS A 163 12.82 -25.90 11.14
CA LYS A 163 12.66 -26.91 12.21
C LYS A 163 11.71 -28.04 11.83
N ALA A 164 10.77 -27.80 10.93
CA ALA A 164 9.90 -28.84 10.36
C ALA A 164 10.67 -29.77 9.40
N GLY A 165 11.88 -29.40 8.97
CA GLY A 165 12.76 -30.25 8.16
C GLY A 165 12.48 -30.20 6.67
N VAL A 166 11.99 -29.07 6.16
CA VAL A 166 11.69 -28.88 4.73
C VAL A 166 12.94 -28.88 3.85
N ASP A 167 12.84 -29.43 2.64
CA ASP A 167 13.90 -29.38 1.63
C ASP A 167 13.92 -28.07 0.83
N GLU A 168 12.75 -27.50 0.58
CA GLU A 168 12.56 -26.24 -0.15
C GLU A 168 11.48 -25.39 0.55
N ILE A 169 11.66 -24.07 0.54
CA ILE A 169 10.65 -23.09 0.96
C ILE A 169 10.18 -22.35 -0.29
N VAL A 170 8.87 -22.40 -0.57
CA VAL A 170 8.26 -21.75 -1.73
C VAL A 170 7.30 -20.66 -1.26
N PHE A 171 7.56 -19.41 -1.66
CA PHE A 171 6.69 -18.28 -1.35
C PHE A 171 5.70 -18.00 -2.48
N VAL A 172 4.46 -17.65 -2.11
CA VAL A 172 3.44 -17.07 -3.00
C VAL A 172 2.77 -15.89 -2.28
N ASP A 173 2.44 -14.81 -2.98
CA ASP A 173 1.70 -13.67 -2.43
C ASP A 173 0.20 -13.97 -2.28
N LEU A 174 -0.39 -13.65 -1.12
CA LEU A 174 -1.83 -13.89 -0.85
C LEU A 174 -2.68 -12.61 -0.77
N THR A 175 -2.06 -11.46 -0.53
CA THR A 175 -2.79 -10.22 -0.19
C THR A 175 -3.03 -9.36 -1.44
N THR A 176 -2.03 -9.30 -2.32
CA THR A 176 -2.14 -8.53 -3.56
C THR A 176 -2.54 -9.42 -4.73
N SER A 177 -2.88 -8.81 -5.86
CA SER A 177 -3.20 -9.51 -7.11
C SER A 177 -1.99 -10.19 -7.77
N GLY A 178 -1.13 -10.80 -6.95
CA GLY A 178 0.00 -11.57 -7.40
C GLY A 178 1.10 -10.76 -8.08
N VAL A 179 1.02 -9.43 -8.16
CA VAL A 179 2.08 -8.58 -8.70
C VAL A 179 3.36 -8.72 -7.86
N ARG A 180 4.53 -8.65 -8.50
CA ARG A 180 5.79 -8.54 -7.76
C ARG A 180 5.80 -7.24 -6.97
N PHE A 181 6.38 -7.27 -5.78
CA PHE A 181 6.42 -6.10 -4.92
C PHE A 181 7.57 -6.17 -3.92
N PHE A 182 8.21 -5.03 -3.68
CA PHE A 182 9.33 -4.94 -2.74
C PHE A 182 8.98 -5.46 -1.33
N LYS A 183 7.74 -5.32 -0.84
CA LYS A 183 7.34 -5.82 0.49
C LYS A 183 7.42 -7.35 0.57
N THR A 184 6.97 -8.02 -0.48
CA THR A 184 7.04 -9.48 -0.59
C THR A 184 8.48 -9.93 -0.78
N TRP A 185 9.24 -9.18 -1.59
CA TRP A 185 10.67 -9.39 -1.75
C TRP A 185 11.46 -9.23 -0.45
N ASP A 186 11.14 -8.25 0.40
CA ASP A 186 11.76 -8.05 1.72
C ASP A 186 11.63 -9.32 2.60
N VAL A 187 10.43 -9.91 2.60
CA VAL A 187 10.13 -11.17 3.30
C VAL A 187 10.95 -12.32 2.72
N VAL A 188 10.92 -12.50 1.39
CA VAL A 188 11.66 -13.57 0.69
C VAL A 188 13.17 -13.43 0.90
N ASN A 189 13.71 -12.22 0.79
CA ASN A 189 15.13 -11.94 0.97
C ASN A 189 15.58 -12.20 2.42
N MET A 190 14.76 -11.82 3.41
CA MET A 190 15.05 -12.14 4.81
C MET A 190 15.04 -13.67 5.06
N ALA A 191 14.08 -14.39 4.49
CA ALA A 191 14.04 -15.85 4.55
C ALA A 191 15.32 -16.48 3.96
N ARG A 192 15.76 -15.99 2.78
CA ARG A 192 17.02 -16.40 2.15
C ARG A 192 18.22 -16.15 3.06
N GLN A 193 18.27 -15.04 3.80
CA GLN A 193 19.35 -14.77 4.74
C GLN A 193 19.37 -15.76 5.91
N VAL A 194 18.20 -16.07 6.49
CA VAL A 194 18.05 -17.05 7.59
C VAL A 194 18.44 -18.46 7.12
N VAL A 195 17.90 -18.90 5.98
CA VAL A 195 18.20 -20.21 5.40
C VAL A 195 19.68 -20.31 5.02
N ALA A 196 20.26 -19.28 4.39
CA ALA A 196 21.68 -19.29 4.05
C ALA A 196 22.57 -19.39 5.29
N LYS A 197 22.19 -18.78 6.41
CA LYS A 197 22.89 -18.96 7.68
C LYS A 197 22.76 -20.41 8.18
N HIS A 198 21.55 -20.95 8.22
CA HIS A 198 21.31 -22.32 8.66
C HIS A 198 22.09 -23.35 7.82
N ASN A 199 22.02 -23.25 6.50
CA ASN A 199 22.75 -24.14 5.57
C ASN A 199 24.26 -24.10 5.82
N ARG A 200 24.84 -22.91 6.08
CA ARG A 200 26.27 -22.78 6.43
C ARG A 200 26.63 -23.42 7.77
N GLU A 201 25.76 -23.29 8.77
CA GLU A 201 26.01 -23.77 10.13
C GLU A 201 25.83 -25.29 10.26
N THR A 202 24.96 -25.88 9.43
CA THR A 202 24.56 -27.30 9.56
C THR A 202 25.01 -28.18 8.39
N GLY A 203 25.40 -27.58 7.26
CA GLY A 203 25.67 -28.31 6.01
C GLY A 203 24.40 -28.70 5.24
N ALA A 204 23.22 -28.21 5.64
CA ALA A 204 21.98 -28.37 4.87
C ALA A 204 22.02 -27.61 3.53
N ASP A 205 21.08 -27.91 2.63
CA ASP A 205 20.98 -27.25 1.32
C ASP A 205 19.55 -26.79 0.98
N ILE A 206 18.85 -26.26 1.97
CA ILE A 206 17.46 -25.78 1.82
C ILE A 206 17.44 -24.63 0.79
N LYS A 207 16.51 -24.69 -0.17
CA LYS A 207 16.31 -23.64 -1.19
C LYS A 207 15.13 -22.73 -0.87
N VAL A 208 15.18 -21.49 -1.34
CA VAL A 208 14.10 -20.52 -1.16
C VAL A 208 13.69 -19.93 -2.51
N TRP A 209 12.43 -20.13 -2.87
CA TRP A 209 11.84 -19.74 -4.15
C TRP A 209 10.67 -18.79 -3.97
N TRP A 210 10.34 -18.05 -5.02
CA TRP A 210 9.20 -17.14 -5.05
C TRP A 210 8.42 -17.31 -6.36
N VAL A 211 7.17 -17.77 -6.26
CA VAL A 211 6.31 -18.12 -7.41
C VAL A 211 6.00 -16.90 -8.27
N ASN A 212 5.84 -15.71 -7.68
CA ASN A 212 5.56 -14.50 -8.44
C ASN A 212 6.78 -13.99 -9.24
N ASP A 213 7.99 -14.45 -8.92
CA ASP A 213 9.23 -14.10 -9.62
C ASP A 213 10.12 -15.33 -9.85
N PRO A 214 9.68 -16.30 -10.69
CA PRO A 214 10.32 -17.61 -10.79
C PRO A 214 11.75 -17.54 -11.37
N THR A 215 12.07 -16.49 -12.11
CA THR A 215 13.41 -16.22 -12.66
C THR A 215 14.27 -15.33 -11.75
N ASP A 216 13.75 -14.96 -10.58
CA ASP A 216 14.41 -14.12 -9.59
C ASP A 216 14.89 -12.76 -10.11
N LEU A 217 14.08 -12.14 -10.98
CA LEU A 217 14.38 -10.83 -11.58
C LEU A 217 14.72 -9.79 -10.51
N MET A 218 13.89 -9.65 -9.48
CA MET A 218 14.03 -8.59 -8.48
C MET A 218 15.33 -8.67 -7.68
N THR A 219 15.85 -9.88 -7.45
CA THR A 219 17.13 -10.07 -6.78
C THR A 219 18.30 -9.87 -7.76
N GLU A 220 18.17 -10.33 -9.00
CA GLU A 220 19.23 -10.17 -10.00
C GLU A 220 19.43 -8.70 -10.41
N SER A 221 18.37 -7.90 -10.45
CA SER A 221 18.40 -6.46 -10.75
C SER A 221 18.57 -5.57 -9.52
N TYR A 222 18.75 -6.14 -8.33
CA TYR A 222 18.98 -5.31 -7.16
C TYR A 222 20.28 -4.49 -7.30
N PRO A 223 20.28 -3.17 -6.99
CA PRO A 223 21.46 -2.33 -7.18
C PRO A 223 22.73 -2.87 -6.51
N GLU A 224 23.86 -2.76 -7.21
CA GLU A 224 25.14 -3.33 -6.78
C GLU A 224 25.95 -2.37 -5.91
N GLU A 225 26.00 -1.09 -6.28
CA GLU A 225 26.78 -0.07 -5.58
C GLU A 225 25.90 1.13 -5.18
N PRO A 226 26.01 1.62 -3.94
CA PRO A 226 26.85 1.12 -2.86
C PRO A 226 26.42 -0.26 -2.35
N ALA A 227 27.38 -1.05 -1.86
CA ALA A 227 27.09 -2.36 -1.27
C ALA A 227 26.08 -2.23 -0.11
N GLY A 228 25.05 -3.07 -0.13
CA GLY A 228 23.93 -2.95 0.81
C GLY A 228 23.05 -1.73 0.53
N TRP A 229 22.88 -1.38 -0.75
CA TRP A 229 22.01 -0.29 -1.16
C TRP A 229 20.61 -0.44 -0.55
N THR A 230 20.03 0.69 -0.18
CA THR A 230 18.65 0.85 0.30
C THR A 230 18.21 2.25 -0.10
N LEU A 231 16.89 2.51 -0.11
CA LEU A 231 16.36 3.85 -0.39
C LEU A 231 16.95 4.94 0.50
N SER A 232 17.28 4.62 1.76
CA SER A 232 17.87 5.60 2.69
C SER A 232 19.30 6.04 2.33
N LEU A 233 19.99 5.32 1.44
CA LEU A 233 21.29 5.73 0.90
C LEU A 233 21.17 6.69 -0.29
N GLY A 234 19.96 6.86 -0.84
CA GLY A 234 19.72 7.72 -1.99
C GLY A 234 19.95 6.99 -3.32
N ASP A 235 20.51 7.69 -4.29
CA ASP A 235 20.78 7.13 -5.61
C ASP A 235 21.87 6.05 -5.54
N PHE A 236 21.75 5.04 -6.39
CA PHE A 236 22.80 4.03 -6.58
C PHE A 236 23.86 4.54 -7.58
N GLU A 237 25.07 4.00 -7.48
CA GLU A 237 26.20 4.28 -8.37
C GLU A 237 26.26 3.29 -9.53
N LYS A 238 25.99 2.01 -9.25
CA LYS A 238 26.03 0.92 -10.24
C LYS A 238 24.86 -0.04 -10.07
N ASP A 239 24.31 -0.43 -11.21
CA ASP A 239 23.20 -1.38 -11.34
C ASP A 239 23.54 -2.42 -12.43
N ARG A 240 22.95 -3.60 -12.32
CA ARG A 240 23.16 -4.74 -13.22
C ARG A 240 22.30 -4.64 -14.47
N THR A 241 21.22 -3.87 -14.44
CA THR A 241 20.26 -3.67 -15.54
C THR A 241 19.85 -5.00 -16.20
N VAL A 242 18.86 -5.66 -15.59
CA VAL A 242 18.37 -6.96 -16.07
C VAL A 242 17.09 -6.77 -16.87
N PRO A 243 16.97 -7.26 -18.13
CA PRO A 243 15.75 -7.10 -18.92
C PRO A 243 14.54 -7.80 -18.28
N LEU A 244 13.38 -7.12 -18.34
CA LEU A 244 12.08 -7.71 -17.96
C LEU A 244 11.57 -8.73 -19.00
N GLU A 245 11.94 -8.56 -20.26
CA GLU A 245 11.52 -9.45 -21.35
C GLU A 245 11.94 -10.90 -21.09
N GLY A 246 11.00 -11.84 -21.28
CA GLY A 246 11.22 -13.26 -21.00
C GLY A 246 11.15 -13.64 -19.52
N ARG A 247 10.80 -12.71 -18.62
CA ARG A 247 10.68 -12.93 -17.17
C ARG A 247 9.29 -12.55 -16.64
N PRO A 248 8.22 -13.17 -17.17
CA PRO A 248 6.86 -12.85 -16.77
C PRO A 248 6.59 -13.28 -15.32
N ASN A 249 5.70 -12.55 -14.67
CA ASN A 249 5.09 -12.98 -13.41
C ASN A 249 3.92 -13.93 -13.71
N PRO A 250 4.03 -15.24 -13.38
CA PRO A 250 3.04 -16.25 -13.79
C PRO A 250 1.69 -16.13 -13.06
N VAL A 251 1.62 -15.31 -12.00
CA VAL A 251 0.40 -15.09 -11.22
C VAL A 251 -0.39 -13.92 -11.82
N SER A 252 0.22 -12.74 -11.94
CA SER A 252 -0.46 -11.55 -12.47
C SER A 252 -0.74 -11.65 -13.98
N SER A 253 0.03 -12.45 -14.71
CA SER A 253 -0.20 -12.67 -16.14
C SER A 253 -1.26 -13.73 -16.45
N ASP A 254 -1.72 -14.53 -15.47
CA ASP A 254 -2.74 -15.56 -15.72
C ASP A 254 -4.13 -14.92 -15.89
N PRO A 255 -4.81 -15.12 -17.03
CA PRO A 255 -6.16 -14.59 -17.26
C PRO A 255 -7.20 -15.01 -16.22
N ARG A 256 -7.03 -16.16 -15.54
CA ARG A 256 -7.94 -16.59 -14.46
C ARG A 256 -7.98 -15.59 -13.31
N LEU A 257 -6.90 -14.85 -13.06
CA LEU A 257 -6.89 -13.80 -12.06
C LEU A 257 -7.83 -12.64 -12.44
N ALA A 258 -7.89 -12.30 -13.73
CA ALA A 258 -8.79 -11.26 -14.22
C ALA A 258 -10.26 -11.66 -14.05
N GLU A 259 -10.60 -12.95 -14.09
CA GLU A 259 -11.99 -13.40 -13.88
C GLU A 259 -12.54 -13.01 -12.51
N PHE A 260 -11.72 -13.09 -11.45
CA PHE A 260 -12.14 -12.65 -10.12
C PHE A 260 -12.45 -11.15 -10.09
N HIS A 261 -11.68 -10.36 -10.84
CA HIS A 261 -11.87 -8.91 -10.95
C HIS A 261 -13.11 -8.55 -11.74
N VAL A 262 -13.30 -9.18 -12.89
CA VAL A 262 -14.45 -8.94 -13.75
C VAL A 262 -15.75 -9.31 -13.04
N LYS A 263 -15.80 -10.43 -12.29
CA LYS A 263 -16.97 -10.78 -11.48
C LYS A 263 -17.34 -9.68 -10.49
N GLY A 264 -16.36 -9.21 -9.71
CA GLY A 264 -16.58 -8.14 -8.74
C GLY A 264 -16.96 -6.79 -9.35
N ILE A 265 -16.56 -6.52 -10.60
CA ILE A 265 -16.99 -5.34 -11.36
C ILE A 265 -18.43 -5.49 -11.86
N GLU A 266 -18.76 -6.66 -12.43
CA GLU A 266 -20.06 -6.98 -13.01
C GLU A 266 -21.20 -6.90 -11.99
N GLU A 267 -20.92 -7.23 -10.71
CA GLU A 267 -21.87 -7.12 -9.60
C GLU A 267 -22.46 -5.72 -9.39
N HIS A 268 -21.75 -4.68 -9.85
CA HIS A 268 -22.18 -3.29 -9.68
C HIS A 268 -22.76 -2.66 -10.95
N PHE A 269 -22.94 -3.40 -12.05
CA PHE A 269 -23.62 -2.85 -13.22
C PHE A 269 -25.07 -2.47 -12.90
N THR A 270 -25.44 -1.22 -13.20
CA THR A 270 -26.78 -0.70 -12.88
C THR A 270 -27.78 -1.13 -13.94
N PRO A 271 -28.90 -1.79 -13.56
CA PRO A 271 -29.99 -2.04 -14.48
C PRO A 271 -30.51 -0.75 -15.13
N GLY A 272 -30.55 -0.72 -16.46
CA GLY A 272 -31.03 0.44 -17.21
C GLY A 272 -29.94 1.43 -17.67
N VAL A 273 -28.69 1.26 -17.24
CA VAL A 273 -27.52 1.92 -17.87
C VAL A 273 -26.97 0.97 -18.93
N SER A 274 -26.85 1.44 -20.17
CA SER A 274 -26.28 0.62 -21.25
C SER A 274 -24.77 0.46 -21.08
N MET A 275 -24.20 -0.66 -21.51
CA MET A 275 -22.74 -0.88 -21.43
C MET A 275 -21.95 0.19 -22.22
N ALA A 276 -22.54 0.74 -23.29
CA ALA A 276 -21.96 1.84 -24.05
C ALA A 276 -21.86 3.17 -23.26
N GLU A 277 -22.53 3.26 -22.12
CA GLU A 277 -22.57 4.37 -21.18
C GLU A 277 -21.96 3.99 -19.81
N THR A 278 -21.40 2.79 -19.67
CA THR A 278 -20.66 2.36 -18.48
C THR A 278 -19.18 2.68 -18.64
N GLY A 279 -18.55 3.18 -17.58
CA GLY A 279 -17.13 3.42 -17.44
C GLY A 279 -16.52 2.56 -16.33
N ILE A 280 -15.29 2.11 -16.54
CA ILE A 280 -14.51 1.32 -15.60
C ILE A 280 -13.21 2.07 -15.33
N LEU A 281 -12.95 2.36 -14.06
CA LEU A 281 -11.68 2.90 -13.60
C LEU A 281 -10.93 1.82 -12.82
N LEU A 282 -9.82 1.33 -13.38
CA LEU A 282 -8.87 0.45 -12.70
C LEU A 282 -7.88 1.32 -11.93
N VAL A 283 -8.16 1.68 -10.68
CA VAL A 283 -7.29 2.51 -9.85
C VAL A 283 -6.15 1.69 -9.23
N ASN A 284 -4.93 2.24 -9.22
CA ASN A 284 -3.72 1.51 -8.84
C ASN A 284 -2.86 2.29 -7.85
N HIS A 285 -2.36 1.57 -6.85
CA HIS A 285 -1.27 1.97 -5.98
C HIS A 285 0.06 1.83 -6.72
N ALA A 286 1.00 2.73 -6.48
CA ALA A 286 2.31 2.71 -7.11
C ALA A 286 3.37 2.07 -6.17
N THR A 287 4.67 2.38 -6.35
CA THR A 287 5.77 1.92 -5.47
C THR A 287 6.52 3.12 -4.88
N ARG A 288 7.59 2.90 -4.11
CA ARG A 288 8.42 4.02 -3.64
C ARG A 288 9.26 4.55 -4.79
N LEU A 289 9.52 5.85 -4.82
CA LEU A 289 10.53 6.42 -5.71
C LEU A 289 11.85 5.65 -5.54
N ASN A 290 12.51 5.31 -6.65
CA ASN A 290 13.72 4.49 -6.75
C ASN A 290 13.51 2.97 -6.60
N ASN A 291 12.30 2.48 -6.32
CA ASN A 291 12.06 1.04 -6.40
C ASN A 291 12.03 0.52 -7.84
N GLN A 292 11.75 1.37 -8.83
CA GLN A 292 11.67 0.95 -10.24
C GLN A 292 12.95 0.30 -10.77
N PHE A 293 14.10 0.45 -10.09
CA PHE A 293 15.35 -0.18 -10.50
C PHE A 293 15.36 -1.69 -10.29
N PHE A 294 14.52 -2.23 -9.40
CA PHE A 294 14.45 -3.67 -9.16
C PHE A 294 13.02 -4.23 -9.04
N ASP A 295 12.01 -3.38 -8.81
CA ASP A 295 10.62 -3.74 -8.56
C ASP A 295 9.75 -3.52 -9.81
N PRO A 296 9.33 -4.59 -10.51
CA PRO A 296 8.48 -4.51 -11.71
C PRO A 296 6.98 -4.46 -11.39
N LYS A 297 6.56 -4.10 -10.17
CA LYS A 297 5.15 -4.00 -9.78
C LYS A 297 4.28 -3.24 -10.78
N ILE A 298 4.78 -2.11 -11.29
CA ILE A 298 4.03 -1.24 -12.19
C ILE A 298 3.75 -1.98 -13.50
N ASP A 299 4.76 -2.63 -14.08
CA ASP A 299 4.66 -3.45 -15.28
C ASP A 299 3.68 -4.63 -15.09
N ASP A 300 3.81 -5.36 -13.98
CA ASP A 300 2.92 -6.48 -13.64
C ASP A 300 1.45 -6.03 -13.48
N THR A 301 1.24 -4.82 -12.95
CA THR A 301 -0.09 -4.23 -12.80
C THR A 301 -0.70 -3.86 -14.14
N VAL A 302 0.10 -3.29 -15.05
CA VAL A 302 -0.38 -2.97 -16.40
C VAL A 302 -0.79 -4.24 -17.16
N VAL A 303 -0.07 -5.35 -16.99
CA VAL A 303 -0.46 -6.66 -17.54
C VAL A 303 -1.81 -7.10 -16.97
N LEU A 304 -1.99 -7.07 -15.64
CA LEU A 304 -3.25 -7.43 -15.01
C LEU A 304 -4.41 -6.54 -15.51
N ASN A 305 -4.22 -5.23 -15.57
CA ASN A 305 -5.25 -4.30 -16.03
C ASN A 305 -5.66 -4.58 -17.48
N ARG A 306 -4.70 -4.93 -18.35
CA ARG A 306 -4.99 -5.34 -19.72
C ARG A 306 -5.76 -6.65 -19.80
N ASN A 307 -5.45 -7.62 -18.94
CA ASN A 307 -6.21 -8.87 -18.86
C ASN A 307 -7.66 -8.61 -18.40
N ILE A 308 -7.86 -7.74 -17.39
CA ILE A 308 -9.20 -7.33 -16.92
C ILE A 308 -9.97 -6.64 -18.05
N LYS A 309 -9.34 -5.66 -18.71
CA LYS A 309 -9.92 -4.94 -19.85
C LYS A 309 -10.33 -5.91 -20.98
N GLY A 310 -9.42 -6.81 -21.38
CA GLY A 310 -9.69 -7.78 -22.44
C GLY A 310 -10.87 -8.69 -22.12
N LEU A 311 -10.95 -9.20 -20.88
CA LEU A 311 -12.05 -10.06 -20.45
C LEU A 311 -13.39 -9.29 -20.33
N LEU A 312 -13.37 -8.03 -19.88
CA LEU A 312 -14.56 -7.18 -19.89
C LEU A 312 -15.09 -6.97 -21.31
N GLN A 313 -14.19 -6.72 -22.27
CA GLN A 313 -14.58 -6.53 -23.68
C GLN A 313 -15.09 -7.83 -24.32
N GLU A 314 -14.54 -8.98 -23.94
CA GLU A 314 -15.03 -10.29 -24.39
C GLU A 314 -16.45 -10.56 -23.87
N ARG A 315 -16.71 -10.32 -22.59
CA ARG A 315 -18.02 -10.59 -21.96
C ARG A 315 -19.08 -9.53 -22.27
N HIS A 316 -18.66 -8.28 -22.45
CA HIS A 316 -19.52 -7.13 -22.72
C HIS A 316 -19.04 -6.37 -23.97
N PRO A 317 -19.29 -6.89 -25.19
CA PRO A 317 -18.79 -6.26 -26.42
C PRO A 317 -19.31 -4.84 -26.69
N GLU A 318 -20.39 -4.45 -26.02
CA GLU A 318 -20.96 -3.09 -26.10
C GLU A 318 -20.26 -2.09 -25.15
N LEU A 319 -19.46 -2.58 -24.19
CA LEU A 319 -18.63 -1.73 -23.33
C LEU A 319 -17.51 -1.12 -24.18
N LYS A 320 -17.52 0.21 -24.28
CA LYS A 320 -16.57 0.93 -25.14
C LYS A 320 -15.15 0.82 -24.59
N GLU A 321 -14.21 0.60 -25.49
CA GLU A 321 -12.79 0.48 -25.14
C GLU A 321 -12.26 1.72 -24.41
N GLN A 322 -12.61 2.92 -24.90
CA GLN A 322 -12.20 4.18 -24.28
C GLN A 322 -12.82 4.44 -22.90
N ASN A 323 -13.78 3.61 -22.48
CA ASN A 323 -14.42 3.71 -21.18
C ASN A 323 -13.76 2.78 -20.14
N ILE A 324 -12.70 2.06 -20.48
CA ILE A 324 -11.96 1.21 -19.54
C ILE A 324 -10.56 1.79 -19.36
N LEU A 325 -10.36 2.56 -18.28
CA LEU A 325 -9.14 3.33 -18.05
C LEU A 325 -8.41 2.85 -16.80
N GLY A 326 -7.08 2.77 -16.87
CA GLY A 326 -6.19 2.59 -15.73
C GLY A 326 -5.76 3.94 -15.15
N GLY A 327 -5.94 4.10 -13.85
CA GLY A 327 -5.58 5.31 -13.10
C GLY A 327 -4.55 5.05 -12.00
N TRP A 328 -3.69 6.03 -11.74
CA TRP A 328 -2.70 6.01 -10.67
C TRP A 328 -2.92 7.17 -9.70
N PHE A 329 -2.57 6.98 -8.42
CA PHE A 329 -2.57 8.09 -7.46
C PHE A 329 -1.50 9.13 -7.79
N GLY A 330 -1.67 10.32 -7.23
CA GLY A 330 -0.78 11.44 -7.49
C GLY A 330 0.63 11.21 -6.96
N MET A 331 1.60 11.91 -7.56
CA MET A 331 3.01 11.86 -7.17
C MET A 331 3.43 13.17 -6.50
N LYS A 332 4.31 13.07 -5.51
CA LYS A 332 5.00 14.24 -4.94
C LYS A 332 5.83 14.95 -6.01
N THR A 333 5.93 16.27 -5.91
CA THR A 333 6.73 17.10 -6.83
C THR A 333 7.89 17.76 -6.10
N PRO A 334 9.01 18.04 -6.78
CA PRO A 334 10.13 18.74 -6.16
C PRO A 334 9.81 20.23 -5.93
N ASN A 335 10.08 20.73 -4.72
CA ASN A 335 10.03 22.15 -4.39
C ASN A 335 11.44 22.77 -4.50
N PRO A 336 11.70 23.64 -5.50
CA PRO A 336 13.03 24.19 -5.75
C PRO A 336 13.53 25.12 -4.63
N PHE A 337 12.63 25.69 -3.83
CA PHE A 337 12.96 26.62 -2.74
C PHE A 337 13.43 25.93 -1.46
N VAL A 338 13.32 24.60 -1.37
CA VAL A 338 13.78 23.83 -0.21
C VAL A 338 15.25 23.50 -0.35
N GLU A 339 16.08 23.97 0.58
CA GLU A 339 17.50 23.59 0.64
C GLU A 339 17.68 22.21 1.30
N LEU A 340 18.49 21.37 0.65
CA LEU A 340 18.89 20.08 1.22
C LEU A 340 19.98 20.30 2.27
N GLY A 341 19.94 19.51 3.34
CA GLY A 341 20.92 19.59 4.41
C GLY A 341 20.83 18.41 5.36
N PRO A 342 21.57 18.43 6.49
CA PRO A 342 21.64 17.29 7.41
C PRO A 342 20.28 16.84 7.96
N ARG A 343 19.28 17.73 8.02
CA ARG A 343 17.92 17.42 8.51
C ARG A 343 16.86 17.35 7.42
N THR A 344 17.20 17.73 6.17
CA THR A 344 16.28 17.77 5.03
C THR A 344 16.89 16.96 3.90
N THR A 345 16.45 15.72 3.74
CA THR A 345 17.03 14.75 2.79
C THR A 345 16.28 14.70 1.45
N SER A 346 15.14 15.38 1.32
CA SER A 346 14.35 15.41 0.10
C SER A 346 13.69 16.78 -0.11
N ARG A 347 13.53 17.16 -1.38
CA ARG A 347 12.76 18.35 -1.80
C ARG A 347 11.34 18.00 -2.25
N PHE A 348 10.98 16.72 -2.28
CA PHE A 348 9.67 16.27 -2.77
C PHE A 348 8.58 16.47 -1.72
N GLU A 349 7.50 17.13 -2.09
CA GLU A 349 6.33 17.37 -1.23
C GLU A 349 5.03 17.08 -1.99
N ARG A 350 3.94 16.82 -1.24
CA ARG A 350 2.60 16.81 -1.82
C ARG A 350 2.23 18.23 -2.24
N THR A 351 1.55 18.34 -3.36
CA THR A 351 0.95 19.60 -3.79
C THR A 351 -0.56 19.50 -3.76
N ARG A 352 -1.20 20.65 -4.00
CA ARG A 352 -2.64 20.71 -4.05
C ARG A 352 -3.15 20.04 -5.33
N GLU A 353 -2.50 20.29 -6.45
CA GLU A 353 -2.79 19.72 -7.78
C GLU A 353 -2.68 18.20 -7.83
N MET A 354 -2.00 17.60 -6.86
CA MET A 354 -1.94 16.15 -6.68
C MET A 354 -3.29 15.54 -6.28
N ARG A 355 -4.25 16.35 -5.80
CA ARG A 355 -5.66 15.97 -5.59
C ARG A 355 -5.88 14.64 -4.85
N GLY A 356 -5.00 14.22 -3.95
CA GLY A 356 -5.10 12.88 -3.36
C GLY A 356 -3.97 12.52 -2.41
N GLU A 357 -4.07 11.35 -1.79
CA GLU A 357 -2.97 10.79 -0.98
C GLU A 357 -1.83 10.34 -1.89
N ASN A 358 -0.61 10.35 -1.36
CA ASN A 358 0.56 9.87 -2.10
C ASN A 358 0.73 8.39 -1.90
N LEU A 359 0.12 7.62 -2.80
CA LEU A 359 0.24 6.16 -2.84
C LEU A 359 1.34 5.68 -3.79
N GLY A 360 2.37 6.51 -4.01
CA GLY A 360 3.66 6.12 -4.57
C GLY A 360 4.07 6.86 -5.84
N ASP A 361 5.03 6.27 -6.55
CA ASP A 361 5.60 6.73 -7.82
C ASP A 361 5.50 5.57 -8.84
N ALA A 362 4.84 5.82 -9.97
CA ALA A 362 4.42 4.79 -10.93
C ALA A 362 5.39 4.62 -12.09
N ARG A 363 6.70 4.76 -11.86
CA ARG A 363 7.71 4.51 -12.91
C ARG A 363 7.78 3.04 -13.28
N LEU A 364 7.90 2.79 -14.58
CA LEU A 364 8.13 1.46 -15.13
C LEU A 364 9.53 0.96 -14.77
N TYR A 365 9.66 -0.36 -14.68
CA TYR A 365 10.88 -1.07 -14.32
C TYR A 365 12.08 -0.65 -15.19
N GLU A 366 13.21 -0.37 -14.55
CA GLU A 366 14.47 0.09 -15.16
C GLU A 366 14.33 1.41 -15.95
N LYS A 367 13.30 2.23 -15.67
CA LYS A 367 13.08 3.53 -16.33
C LYS A 367 13.01 4.67 -15.33
N ARG A 368 13.88 5.68 -15.50
CA ARG A 368 13.93 6.84 -14.60
C ARG A 368 12.76 7.82 -14.74
N ASN A 369 12.21 7.96 -15.95
CA ASN A 369 11.21 8.97 -16.30
C ASN A 369 10.09 8.41 -17.21
N LEU A 370 9.91 7.08 -17.23
CA LEU A 370 8.83 6.47 -18.00
C LEU A 370 7.77 5.96 -17.04
N PHE A 371 6.53 6.35 -17.32
CA PHE A 371 5.33 5.93 -16.61
C PHE A 371 4.50 5.07 -17.57
N PRO A 372 3.51 4.30 -17.07
CA PRO A 372 2.47 3.75 -17.92
C PRO A 372 1.88 4.84 -18.82
N ASP A 373 1.60 4.48 -20.07
CA ASP A 373 1.08 5.36 -21.09
C ASP A 373 -0.28 4.86 -21.62
N GLY A 374 -0.87 5.64 -22.54
CA GLY A 374 -2.15 5.33 -23.15
C GLY A 374 -3.29 5.23 -22.12
N ASP A 375 -4.16 4.26 -22.35
CA ASP A 375 -5.34 3.98 -21.53
C ASP A 375 -5.03 3.52 -20.10
N MET A 376 -3.78 3.16 -19.79
CA MET A 376 -3.34 2.69 -18.47
C MET A 376 -2.45 3.70 -17.73
N GLY A 377 -2.27 4.90 -18.29
CA GLY A 377 -1.31 5.90 -17.83
C GLY A 377 -1.87 7.09 -17.06
N TYR A 378 -3.19 7.18 -16.91
CA TYR A 378 -3.81 8.36 -16.30
C TYR A 378 -3.48 8.49 -14.82
N ARG A 379 -3.49 9.72 -14.30
CA ARG A 379 -3.79 9.91 -12.88
C ARG A 379 -5.28 9.64 -12.65
N TYR A 380 -5.68 9.12 -11.49
CA TYR A 380 -7.06 8.65 -11.31
C TYR A 380 -8.10 9.77 -11.56
N TRP A 381 -7.80 11.02 -11.19
CA TRP A 381 -8.71 12.15 -11.47
C TRP A 381 -8.73 12.58 -12.93
N GLU A 382 -7.64 12.37 -13.69
CA GLU A 382 -7.61 12.58 -15.13
C GLU A 382 -8.45 11.51 -15.84
N ALA A 383 -8.38 10.26 -15.36
CA ALA A 383 -9.26 9.19 -15.86
C ALA A 383 -10.74 9.46 -15.54
N LEU A 384 -11.05 9.98 -14.35
CA LEU A 384 -12.43 10.39 -14.02
C LEU A 384 -12.94 11.51 -14.93
N ASP A 385 -12.08 12.48 -15.27
CA ASP A 385 -12.44 13.57 -16.19
C ASP A 385 -12.67 13.04 -17.60
N GLU A 386 -11.80 12.14 -18.08
CA GLU A 386 -11.95 11.48 -19.37
C GLU A 386 -13.23 10.64 -19.45
N LEU A 387 -13.53 9.85 -18.41
CA LEU A 387 -14.77 9.07 -18.34
C LEU A 387 -16.00 9.97 -18.37
N LYS A 388 -16.01 11.07 -17.61
CA LYS A 388 -17.09 12.07 -17.66
C LYS A 388 -17.21 12.65 -19.08
N ASN A 389 -16.11 13.02 -19.72
CA ASN A 389 -16.09 13.59 -21.07
C ASN A 389 -16.55 12.59 -22.15
N ASN A 390 -16.35 11.29 -21.92
CA ASN A 390 -16.89 10.21 -22.74
C ASN A 390 -18.42 10.03 -22.59
N GLY A 391 -19.05 10.78 -21.69
CA GLY A 391 -20.49 10.77 -21.46
C GLY A 391 -20.97 9.52 -20.74
N VAL A 392 -20.11 8.85 -19.96
CA VAL A 392 -20.54 7.71 -19.16
C VAL A 392 -21.56 8.15 -18.10
N LYS A 393 -22.55 7.29 -17.86
CA LYS A 393 -23.60 7.50 -16.86
C LYS A 393 -23.38 6.70 -15.58
N GLN A 394 -22.48 5.72 -15.64
CA GLN A 394 -22.06 4.93 -14.50
C GLN A 394 -20.55 4.74 -14.54
N ILE A 395 -19.86 4.90 -13.41
CA ILE A 395 -18.44 4.56 -13.25
C ILE A 395 -18.29 3.47 -12.18
N ILE A 396 -17.68 2.33 -12.54
CA ILE A 396 -17.24 1.32 -11.56
C ILE A 396 -15.75 1.49 -11.31
N VAL A 397 -15.39 1.79 -10.06
CA VAL A 397 -14.00 1.92 -9.62
C VAL A 397 -13.53 0.59 -9.06
N ALA A 398 -12.66 -0.08 -9.79
CA ALA A 398 -11.99 -1.28 -9.32
C ALA A 398 -10.59 -0.96 -8.81
N PHE A 399 -10.15 -1.61 -7.74
CA PHE A 399 -8.80 -1.49 -7.19
C PHE A 399 -8.06 -2.83 -7.27
N PRO A 400 -7.54 -3.21 -8.45
CA PRO A 400 -7.14 -4.59 -8.72
C PRO A 400 -5.99 -5.08 -7.84
N GLN A 401 -5.17 -4.20 -7.30
CA GLN A 401 -4.04 -4.59 -6.47
C GLN A 401 -4.43 -5.03 -5.05
N ILE A 402 -5.67 -4.81 -4.63
CA ILE A 402 -6.17 -5.16 -3.29
C ILE A 402 -7.29 -6.19 -3.47
N MET A 403 -6.99 -7.44 -3.11
CA MET A 403 -7.89 -8.55 -3.37
C MET A 403 -8.81 -8.87 -2.19
N VAL A 404 -8.60 -8.28 -1.02
CA VAL A 404 -9.46 -8.42 0.17
C VAL A 404 -9.90 -7.04 0.63
N ASP A 405 -11.10 -6.96 1.18
CA ASP A 405 -11.57 -5.75 1.84
C ASP A 405 -10.66 -5.32 2.99
N SER A 406 -10.44 -4.02 3.09
CA SER A 406 -9.64 -3.34 4.10
C SER A 406 -10.11 -1.90 4.25
N VAL A 407 -9.65 -1.18 5.28
CA VAL A 407 -9.95 0.26 5.39
C VAL A 407 -9.50 1.07 4.16
N LEU A 408 -8.54 0.55 3.39
CA LEU A 408 -8.05 1.22 2.19
C LEU A 408 -9.12 1.28 1.10
N ASN A 409 -9.76 0.17 0.73
CA ASN A 409 -10.79 0.16 -0.31
C ASN A 409 -12.21 0.42 0.24
N LEU A 410 -12.44 0.20 1.53
CA LEU A 410 -13.73 0.49 2.16
C LEU A 410 -13.90 1.96 2.56
N VAL A 411 -12.82 2.69 2.88
CA VAL A 411 -12.89 4.09 3.35
C VAL A 411 -12.03 5.02 2.50
N GLU A 412 -10.73 4.77 2.39
CA GLU A 412 -9.81 5.73 1.78
C GLU A 412 -10.10 5.95 0.29
N VAL A 413 -10.20 4.89 -0.52
CA VAL A 413 -10.48 4.99 -1.96
C VAL A 413 -11.85 5.65 -2.22
N PRO A 414 -12.96 5.24 -1.60
CA PRO A 414 -14.23 5.95 -1.74
C PRO A 414 -14.12 7.45 -1.46
N ASN A 415 -13.41 7.88 -0.40
CA ASN A 415 -13.21 9.31 -0.12
C ASN A 415 -12.33 10.02 -1.15
N GLN A 416 -11.34 9.33 -1.75
CA GLN A 416 -10.56 9.91 -2.83
C GLN A 416 -11.41 10.14 -4.09
N ILE A 417 -12.29 9.18 -4.43
CA ILE A 417 -13.20 9.28 -5.57
C ILE A 417 -14.32 10.29 -5.32
N ALA A 418 -14.97 10.24 -4.15
CA ALA A 418 -16.07 11.12 -3.77
C ALA A 418 -15.66 12.59 -3.74
N LYS A 419 -14.41 12.90 -3.35
CA LYS A 419 -13.87 14.26 -3.48
C LYS A 419 -13.93 14.75 -4.94
N GLU A 420 -13.64 13.90 -5.93
CA GLU A 420 -13.64 14.33 -7.33
C GLU A 420 -15.05 14.35 -7.93
N ILE A 421 -15.86 13.30 -7.71
CA ILE A 421 -17.15 13.12 -8.42
C ILE A 421 -18.38 13.06 -7.51
N GLY A 422 -18.23 13.36 -6.22
CA GLY A 422 -19.31 13.57 -5.26
C GLY A 422 -19.83 12.32 -4.57
N PHE A 423 -20.13 12.42 -3.28
CA PHE A 423 -20.71 11.30 -2.53
C PHE A 423 -22.20 11.06 -2.83
N LYS A 424 -22.96 12.11 -3.21
CA LYS A 424 -24.39 11.95 -3.60
C LYS A 424 -24.57 11.22 -4.92
N ASN A 425 -23.51 11.13 -5.73
CA ASN A 425 -23.48 10.32 -6.94
C ASN A 425 -23.13 8.85 -6.65
N TRP A 426 -22.86 8.45 -5.41
CA TRP A 426 -22.66 7.03 -5.11
C TRP A 426 -23.95 6.26 -5.31
N LEU A 427 -23.89 5.17 -6.07
CA LEU A 427 -24.98 4.24 -6.33
C LEU A 427 -25.76 3.82 -5.06
N TYR A 428 -25.09 3.73 -3.91
CA TYR A 428 -25.67 3.30 -2.63
C TYR A 428 -25.91 4.46 -1.65
N PHE A 429 -25.94 5.70 -2.13
CA PHE A 429 -26.11 6.89 -1.29
C PHE A 429 -27.35 6.80 -0.39
N ASP A 430 -28.50 6.38 -0.94
CA ASP A 430 -29.76 6.30 -0.19
C ASP A 430 -29.79 5.18 0.87
N THR A 431 -28.78 4.30 0.89
CA THR A 431 -28.66 3.23 1.89
C THR A 431 -27.67 3.58 3.01
N LEU A 432 -27.03 4.74 2.95
CA LEU A 432 -26.06 5.15 3.97
C LEU A 432 -26.74 5.56 5.27
N ASP A 433 -26.10 5.22 6.39
CA ASP A 433 -26.56 5.61 7.72
C ASP A 433 -26.11 7.04 8.07
N PHE A 434 -26.96 8.02 7.74
CA PHE A 434 -26.75 9.41 8.12
C PHE A 434 -27.18 9.73 9.56
N GLU A 435 -27.83 8.80 10.27
CA GLU A 435 -28.29 9.03 11.65
C GLU A 435 -27.15 8.85 12.65
N THR A 436 -26.32 7.82 12.47
CA THR A 436 -25.12 7.60 13.29
C THR A 436 -23.88 8.30 12.74
N TYR A 437 -24.04 9.13 11.70
CA TYR A 437 -22.99 9.96 11.13
C TYR A 437 -22.54 11.07 12.11
N PRO A 438 -21.22 11.38 12.20
CA PRO A 438 -20.09 10.81 11.45
C PRO A 438 -19.47 9.56 12.07
N ASP A 439 -20.01 9.00 13.15
CA ASP A 439 -19.31 8.03 13.96
C ASP A 439 -19.22 6.63 13.32
N VAL A 440 -20.30 6.09 12.78
CA VAL A 440 -20.35 4.75 12.15
C VAL A 440 -21.28 4.79 10.93
N GLY A 441 -21.08 3.88 9.97
CA GLY A 441 -22.15 3.48 9.04
C GLY A 441 -22.00 3.89 7.58
N HIS A 442 -21.04 4.77 7.24
CA HIS A 442 -20.62 4.98 5.85
C HIS A 442 -19.19 5.55 5.74
N PRO A 443 -18.51 5.38 4.59
CA PRO A 443 -17.13 5.83 4.44
C PRO A 443 -16.97 7.33 4.28
N PHE A 444 -17.96 8.04 3.74
CA PHE A 444 -17.82 9.47 3.44
C PHE A 444 -17.92 10.31 4.70
N ALA A 445 -16.92 11.13 4.97
CA ALA A 445 -17.04 12.23 5.95
C ALA A 445 -16.02 13.31 5.57
N ASP A 446 -15.72 14.22 6.50
CA ASP A 446 -14.61 15.19 6.42
C ASP A 446 -13.22 14.50 6.42
N PHE A 447 -13.05 13.38 5.72
CA PHE A 447 -11.89 12.49 5.73
C PHE A 447 -10.57 13.26 5.66
N TRP A 448 -10.46 14.24 4.77
CA TRP A 448 -9.27 15.07 4.61
C TRP A 448 -9.07 16.08 5.74
N GLY A 449 -10.17 16.60 6.31
CA GLY A 449 -10.17 17.54 7.43
C GLY A 449 -9.80 16.91 8.77
N MET A 450 -9.97 15.60 8.92
CA MET A 450 -9.75 14.89 10.20
C MET A 450 -8.28 14.71 10.58
N TRP A 451 -7.36 14.75 9.61
CA TRP A 451 -5.94 14.53 9.88
C TRP A 451 -5.05 15.72 9.58
N VAL A 452 -5.53 16.79 8.94
CA VAL A 452 -4.76 18.03 8.81
C VAL A 452 -4.82 18.88 10.09
N ASP A 453 -3.94 19.87 10.18
CA ASP A 453 -4.03 20.93 11.18
C ASP A 453 -5.23 21.82 10.83
N THR A 454 -6.13 22.09 11.79
CA THR A 454 -7.37 22.84 11.57
C THR A 454 -7.22 24.34 11.84
N GLU A 455 -6.01 24.79 12.14
CA GLU A 455 -5.68 26.19 12.43
C GLU A 455 -4.89 26.81 11.27
N CYS A 456 -5.34 27.97 10.82
CA CYS A 456 -4.79 28.71 9.68
C CYS A 456 -4.47 30.15 10.10
N LYS A 457 -3.49 30.77 9.45
CA LYS A 457 -3.32 32.21 9.51
C LYS A 457 -4.49 32.90 8.80
N ALA A 458 -5.06 33.92 9.43
CA ALA A 458 -6.11 34.73 8.83
C ALA A 458 -5.61 35.41 7.54
N ALA A 459 -6.45 35.41 6.50
CA ALA A 459 -6.11 35.98 5.19
C ALA A 459 -6.16 37.52 5.14
N ASP A 460 -6.68 38.16 6.19
CA ASP A 460 -6.83 39.62 6.31
C ASP A 460 -5.53 40.37 6.68
N GLY A 461 -4.42 39.65 6.82
CA GLY A 461 -3.12 40.22 7.16
C GLY A 461 -2.94 40.61 8.64
N SER A 462 -3.93 40.31 9.50
CA SER A 462 -3.85 40.56 10.95
C SER A 462 -2.74 39.76 11.65
N GLY A 463 -2.39 38.60 11.10
CA GLY A 463 -1.51 37.62 11.73
C GLY A 463 -2.22 36.72 12.75
N ASP A 464 -3.54 36.87 12.92
CA ASP A 464 -4.35 36.03 13.80
C ASP A 464 -4.35 34.57 13.33
N VAL A 465 -4.48 33.66 14.30
CA VAL A 465 -4.78 32.25 14.03
C VAL A 465 -6.30 32.05 14.12
N VAL A 466 -6.87 31.44 13.10
CA VAL A 466 -8.30 31.16 12.95
C VAL A 466 -8.51 29.71 12.57
N GLN A 467 -9.73 29.20 12.74
CA GLN A 467 -10.08 27.89 12.20
C GLN A 467 -10.03 27.93 10.66
N CYS A 468 -9.40 26.96 10.02
CA CYS A 468 -9.39 26.85 8.57
C CYS A 468 -10.81 26.62 8.03
N CYS A 469 -11.11 27.16 6.84
CA CYS A 469 -12.31 26.75 6.12
C CYS A 469 -12.00 25.51 5.28
N LEU A 470 -12.74 24.42 5.49
CA LEU A 470 -12.54 23.13 4.80
C LEU A 470 -13.76 22.72 3.95
N THR A 471 -14.69 23.65 3.73
CA THR A 471 -15.95 23.40 3.04
C THR A 471 -15.95 24.05 1.66
N MET A 472 -16.34 23.29 0.63
CA MET A 472 -16.52 23.79 -0.73
C MET A 472 -17.58 24.88 -0.77
N GLY A 473 -17.26 26.00 -1.40
CA GLY A 473 -18.14 27.18 -1.44
C GLY A 473 -17.94 28.16 -0.29
N GLY A 474 -17.03 27.88 0.65
CA GLY A 474 -16.65 28.82 1.70
C GLY A 474 -17.39 28.64 3.02
N CYS A 475 -16.94 29.37 4.05
CA CYS A 475 -17.45 29.26 5.43
C CYS A 475 -18.23 30.51 5.89
N GLY A 476 -18.67 31.32 4.92
CA GLY A 476 -19.47 32.53 5.16
C GLY A 476 -18.65 33.81 5.43
N ASP A 477 -17.32 33.71 5.52
CA ASP A 477 -16.38 34.81 5.78
C ASP A 477 -15.08 34.64 4.98
N ASP A 478 -15.20 34.34 3.69
CA ASP A 478 -14.09 33.92 2.82
C ASP A 478 -12.93 34.92 2.76
N ALA A 479 -13.20 36.21 3.03
CA ALA A 479 -12.17 37.24 3.15
C ALA A 479 -11.18 36.99 4.31
N ARG A 480 -11.60 36.28 5.35
CA ARG A 480 -10.79 35.92 6.52
C ARG A 480 -10.35 34.45 6.48
N ARG A 481 -11.23 33.55 6.01
CA ARG A 481 -11.04 32.10 5.95
C ARG A 481 -11.33 31.56 4.54
N PRO A 482 -10.42 31.78 3.57
CA PRO A 482 -10.63 31.27 2.21
C PRO A 482 -10.70 29.75 2.19
N TYR A 483 -11.61 29.22 1.38
CA TYR A 483 -11.58 27.83 0.92
C TYR A 483 -11.16 27.78 -0.55
N PRO A 484 -10.24 26.88 -0.92
CA PRO A 484 -9.34 26.10 -0.05
C PRO A 484 -8.48 26.96 0.90
N PRO A 485 -7.98 26.40 2.02
CA PRO A 485 -6.96 27.07 2.81
C PRO A 485 -5.67 27.30 1.99
N PRO A 486 -5.01 28.47 2.11
CA PRO A 486 -3.70 28.69 1.52
C PRO A 486 -2.63 27.86 2.25
N ARG A 487 -1.48 27.68 1.61
CA ARG A 487 -0.31 26.99 2.19
C ARG A 487 0.10 27.65 3.51
N GLN A 488 0.15 26.86 4.60
CA GLN A 488 0.57 27.34 5.91
C GLN A 488 2.09 27.16 6.15
N THR A 489 2.65 26.09 5.58
CA THR A 489 4.09 25.81 5.64
C THR A 489 4.86 26.83 4.81
N GLN A 490 5.95 27.36 5.36
CA GLN A 490 6.84 28.27 4.64
C GLN A 490 7.33 27.66 3.32
N ILE A 491 7.45 28.48 2.26
CA ILE A 491 7.77 27.98 0.91
C ILE A 491 9.15 27.32 0.81
N ASN A 492 10.10 27.76 1.65
CA ASN A 492 11.45 27.21 1.74
C ASN A 492 11.56 25.97 2.66
N LYS A 493 10.42 25.44 3.11
CA LYS A 493 10.34 24.20 3.90
C LYS A 493 9.44 23.19 3.19
N VAL A 494 9.80 21.92 3.28
CA VAL A 494 8.98 20.81 2.78
C VAL A 494 7.61 20.89 3.44
N ARG A 495 6.55 20.99 2.61
CA ARG A 495 5.17 20.98 3.07
C ARG A 495 4.89 19.69 3.84
N LYS A 496 4.40 19.82 5.06
CA LYS A 496 4.01 18.66 5.88
C LYS A 496 2.70 18.08 5.38
N ASP A 497 2.51 16.77 5.59
CA ASP A 497 1.24 16.13 5.25
C ASP A 497 0.08 16.69 6.09
N LEU A 498 0.32 17.30 7.25
CA LEU A 498 -0.70 17.95 8.09
C LEU A 498 -1.10 19.36 7.60
N ASP A 499 -0.47 19.91 6.56
CA ASP A 499 -0.77 21.27 6.11
C ASP A 499 -2.21 21.36 5.56
N PRO A 500 -3.08 22.25 6.09
CA PRO A 500 -4.49 22.32 5.69
C PRO A 500 -4.70 22.69 4.22
N SER A 501 -3.70 23.24 3.53
CA SER A 501 -3.77 23.47 2.08
C SER A 501 -3.84 22.20 1.24
N LEU A 502 -3.61 21.03 1.84
CA LEU A 502 -3.73 19.73 1.22
C LEU A 502 -5.10 19.07 1.47
N ALA A 503 -5.94 19.67 2.31
CA ALA A 503 -7.28 19.18 2.57
C ALA A 503 -8.24 19.63 1.46
N TYR A 504 -9.17 18.74 1.16
CA TYR A 504 -10.25 18.96 0.22
C TYR A 504 -11.54 18.47 0.84
N ASP A 505 -12.60 19.19 0.58
CA ASP A 505 -13.95 18.78 0.97
C ASP A 505 -14.35 17.51 0.21
N VAL A 506 -15.07 16.62 0.90
CA VAL A 506 -15.78 15.52 0.26
C VAL A 506 -17.20 16.02 0.01
N SER A 507 -17.35 16.85 -1.02
CA SER A 507 -18.61 17.55 -1.32
C SER A 507 -19.64 16.65 -2.01
N GLU A 508 -20.89 17.10 -2.06
CA GLU A 508 -22.03 16.35 -2.59
C GLU A 508 -21.82 15.87 -4.02
N PHE A 509 -21.29 16.75 -4.88
CA PHE A 509 -21.11 16.51 -6.32
C PHE A 509 -19.65 16.66 -6.79
N GLY A 510 -18.72 16.75 -5.84
CA GLY A 510 -17.27 16.68 -6.09
C GLY A 510 -16.64 17.94 -6.70
N HIS A 511 -15.32 17.93 -6.78
CA HIS A 511 -14.50 19.04 -7.26
C HIS A 511 -14.26 19.04 -8.78
N LEU A 512 -14.45 17.92 -9.45
CA LEU A 512 -14.15 17.77 -10.87
C LEU A 512 -15.22 18.50 -11.69
N GLY A 513 -14.78 19.45 -12.54
CA GLY A 513 -15.68 20.30 -13.33
C GLY A 513 -16.35 21.45 -12.56
N TYR A 514 -16.00 21.67 -11.29
CA TYR A 514 -16.45 22.81 -10.50
C TYR A 514 -15.42 23.95 -10.49
N ASP A 515 -15.90 25.17 -10.73
CA ASP A 515 -15.20 26.44 -10.73
C ASP A 515 -15.93 27.43 -9.78
N PRO A 516 -15.29 27.82 -8.66
CA PRO A 516 -15.91 28.74 -7.71
C PRO A 516 -16.18 30.15 -8.28
N GLU A 517 -15.52 30.55 -9.38
CA GLU A 517 -15.77 31.86 -10.01
C GLU A 517 -17.12 31.93 -10.73
N GLN A 518 -17.70 30.77 -11.09
CA GLN A 518 -18.96 30.67 -11.83
C GLN A 518 -20.20 30.60 -10.92
N GLY A 519 -20.01 30.58 -9.60
CA GLY A 519 -21.08 30.56 -8.61
C GLY A 519 -20.85 29.53 -7.50
N PRO A 520 -21.69 29.55 -6.45
CA PRO A 520 -21.58 28.63 -5.33
C PRO A 520 -21.90 27.17 -5.75
N PRO A 521 -21.47 26.17 -4.95
CA PRO A 521 -21.95 24.81 -5.14
C PRO A 521 -23.45 24.71 -4.84
N ASN A 522 -24.10 23.65 -5.33
CA ASN A 522 -25.48 23.32 -5.00
C ASN A 522 -25.51 21.97 -4.30
N LEU A 523 -26.20 21.91 -3.15
CA LEU A 523 -26.32 20.69 -2.35
C LEU A 523 -27.30 19.68 -2.96
N ASP A 524 -28.18 20.11 -3.88
CA ASP A 524 -29.27 19.29 -4.42
C ASP A 524 -29.02 18.78 -5.84
N ALA A 525 -28.07 19.36 -6.58
CA ALA A 525 -27.74 18.89 -7.94
C ALA A 525 -26.31 19.29 -8.37
N PRO A 526 -25.67 18.54 -9.28
CA PRO A 526 -24.41 18.95 -9.89
C PRO A 526 -24.57 20.26 -10.68
N VAL A 527 -23.67 21.21 -10.45
CA VAL A 527 -23.57 22.48 -11.17
C VAL A 527 -22.47 22.43 -12.22
N GLN A 528 -22.51 23.36 -13.17
CA GLN A 528 -21.45 23.53 -14.17
C GLN A 528 -21.16 22.20 -14.89
N ASP A 529 -19.89 21.79 -14.94
CA ASP A 529 -19.41 20.57 -15.60
C ASP A 529 -19.10 19.43 -14.62
N GLN A 530 -19.75 19.43 -13.44
CA GLN A 530 -19.65 18.33 -12.50
C GLN A 530 -20.27 17.04 -13.07
N TYR A 531 -19.74 15.90 -12.64
CA TYR A 531 -20.25 14.58 -13.02
C TYR A 531 -21.71 14.40 -12.57
N ARG A 532 -22.55 13.88 -13.48
CA ARG A 532 -24.00 13.74 -13.29
C ARG A 532 -24.48 12.30 -13.22
N GLY A 533 -23.60 11.34 -13.47
CA GLY A 533 -23.91 9.91 -13.41
C GLY A 533 -23.76 9.34 -12.01
N THR A 534 -23.89 8.02 -11.90
CA THR A 534 -23.61 7.30 -10.65
C THR A 534 -22.20 6.71 -10.66
N TRP A 535 -21.70 6.33 -9.49
CA TRP A 535 -20.48 5.53 -9.39
C TRP A 535 -20.56 4.53 -8.25
N ALA A 536 -19.71 3.49 -8.27
CA ALA A 536 -19.56 2.53 -7.19
C ALA A 536 -18.12 1.99 -7.14
N VAL A 537 -17.73 1.39 -6.02
CA VAL A 537 -16.48 0.63 -5.90
C VAL A 537 -16.81 -0.85 -6.12
N TRP A 538 -15.94 -1.56 -6.84
CA TRP A 538 -16.07 -3.01 -7.08
C TRP A 538 -16.07 -3.84 -5.80
N THR A 539 -16.57 -5.07 -5.88
CA THR A 539 -16.45 -6.06 -4.80
C THR A 539 -15.20 -6.91 -5.00
N PRO A 540 -14.18 -6.83 -4.13
CA PRO A 540 -13.03 -7.72 -4.24
C PRO A 540 -13.41 -9.17 -3.93
N PRO A 541 -12.64 -10.15 -4.41
CA PRO A 541 -13.00 -11.56 -4.25
C PRO A 541 -12.93 -12.08 -2.80
N ASN A 542 -12.46 -11.29 -1.82
CA ASN A 542 -12.55 -11.57 -0.39
C ASN A 542 -12.22 -13.03 -0.01
N ASP A 543 -13.08 -13.76 0.66
CA ASP A 543 -12.84 -15.12 1.11
C ASP A 543 -13.13 -16.20 0.05
N ASN A 544 -13.34 -15.83 -1.22
CA ASN A 544 -13.64 -16.77 -2.29
C ASN A 544 -12.61 -17.92 -2.36
N PRO A 545 -13.03 -19.19 -2.17
CA PRO A 545 -12.14 -20.35 -2.13
C PRO A 545 -11.40 -20.60 -3.44
N ASP A 546 -11.95 -20.19 -4.57
CA ASP A 546 -11.31 -20.34 -5.87
C ASP A 546 -10.01 -19.53 -5.98
N VAL A 547 -9.86 -18.45 -5.22
CA VAL A 547 -8.59 -17.70 -5.15
C VAL A 547 -7.51 -18.54 -4.48
N GLY A 548 -7.84 -19.22 -3.37
CA GLY A 548 -6.91 -20.14 -2.70
C GLY A 548 -6.49 -21.28 -3.61
N LYS A 549 -7.44 -21.88 -4.33
CA LYS A 549 -7.18 -22.93 -5.33
C LYS A 549 -6.33 -22.43 -6.49
N PHE A 550 -6.62 -21.23 -7.01
CA PHE A 550 -5.83 -20.61 -8.07
C PHE A 550 -4.37 -20.42 -7.63
N LEU A 551 -4.13 -19.91 -6.41
CA LEU A 551 -2.77 -19.76 -5.88
C LEU A 551 -2.09 -21.11 -5.65
N ALA A 552 -2.83 -22.14 -5.21
CA ALA A 552 -2.33 -23.51 -5.08
C ALA A 552 -1.86 -24.05 -6.42
N ASP A 553 -2.66 -23.90 -7.49
CA ASP A 553 -2.29 -24.30 -8.84
C ASP A 553 -0.97 -23.63 -9.26
N LYS A 554 -0.72 -22.37 -8.89
CA LYS A 554 0.56 -21.67 -9.19
C LYS A 554 1.76 -22.24 -8.46
N VAL A 555 1.57 -22.67 -7.21
CA VAL A 555 2.61 -23.40 -6.47
C VAL A 555 2.84 -24.77 -7.13
N VAL A 556 1.77 -25.49 -7.50
CA VAL A 556 1.84 -26.80 -8.18
C VAL A 556 2.57 -26.71 -9.52
N ASP A 557 2.22 -25.73 -10.35
CA ASP A 557 2.89 -25.45 -11.62
C ASP A 557 4.39 -25.20 -11.40
N PHE A 558 4.74 -24.42 -10.37
CA PHE A 558 6.13 -24.15 -10.03
C PHE A 558 6.87 -25.42 -9.59
N VAL A 559 6.28 -26.21 -8.68
CA VAL A 559 6.96 -27.39 -8.13
C VAL A 559 7.12 -28.52 -9.16
N THR A 560 6.22 -28.62 -10.14
CA THR A 560 6.27 -29.64 -11.21
C THR A 560 7.13 -29.21 -12.40
N SER A 561 7.44 -27.91 -12.52
CA SER A 561 8.30 -27.39 -13.59
C SER A 561 9.80 -27.60 -13.29
N PRO A 562 10.63 -27.80 -14.33
CA PRO A 562 12.09 -27.79 -14.17
C PRO A 562 12.54 -26.52 -13.46
N ARG A 563 13.30 -26.69 -12.37
CA ARG A 563 13.82 -25.55 -11.61
C ARG A 563 14.76 -24.70 -12.47
N PRO A 564 14.78 -23.36 -12.27
CA PRO A 564 15.89 -22.54 -12.75
C PRO A 564 17.19 -23.13 -12.19
N GLY A 565 18.23 -23.29 -13.03
CA GLY A 565 19.40 -24.12 -12.72
C GLY A 565 20.16 -23.81 -11.41
N ARG A 566 19.86 -22.69 -10.73
CA ARG A 566 20.35 -22.38 -9.38
C ARG A 566 19.41 -21.39 -8.66
N ALA A 567 19.10 -21.65 -7.39
CA ALA A 567 18.50 -20.66 -6.50
C ALA A 567 19.50 -19.53 -6.21
N VAL A 568 19.11 -18.28 -6.43
CA VAL A 568 19.99 -17.13 -6.16
C VAL A 568 20.10 -16.91 -4.65
N GLY A 569 21.29 -16.48 -4.21
CA GLY A 569 21.55 -16.16 -2.81
C GLY A 569 20.85 -14.88 -2.35
N PRO A 570 20.80 -14.62 -1.03
CA PRO A 570 20.23 -13.39 -0.49
C PRO A 570 21.02 -12.15 -0.91
N VAL A 571 20.31 -11.01 -0.96
CA VAL A 571 20.90 -9.67 -0.96
C VAL A 571 21.10 -9.21 0.48
N TYR A 572 22.32 -8.85 0.82
CA TYR A 572 22.70 -8.41 2.15
C TYR A 572 22.68 -6.88 2.25
N LEU A 573 21.69 -6.34 2.96
CA LEU A 573 21.41 -4.89 2.99
C LEU A 573 22.20 -4.10 4.05
N GLY A 574 22.93 -4.76 4.96
CA GLY A 574 23.64 -4.08 6.06
C GLY A 574 25.01 -4.67 6.37
N LYS A 575 25.91 -3.84 6.92
CA LYS A 575 27.28 -4.23 7.36
C LYS A 575 27.30 -5.31 8.45
N ARG A 576 26.19 -5.48 9.18
CA ARG A 576 25.93 -6.54 10.16
C ARG A 576 24.71 -7.39 9.81
N SER A 577 24.34 -7.45 8.53
CA SER A 577 23.43 -8.51 8.07
C SER A 577 24.00 -9.87 8.47
N LEU A 578 23.28 -10.98 8.35
CA LEU A 578 23.74 -12.32 8.78
C LEU A 578 25.04 -12.83 8.08
N GLN A 579 25.77 -11.95 7.40
CA GLN A 579 27.21 -12.02 7.17
C GLN A 579 28.00 -11.68 8.46
N VAL A 580 28.74 -12.65 8.99
CA VAL A 580 29.89 -12.35 9.85
C VAL A 580 31.08 -13.19 9.37
N ASP A 581 32.17 -12.49 9.10
CA ASP A 581 33.54 -12.93 8.85
C ASP A 581 33.75 -14.07 7.83
N THR A 582 33.80 -13.73 6.54
CA THR A 582 34.69 -14.48 5.64
C THR A 582 36.11 -14.13 6.04
N GLY A 583 36.69 -14.90 6.97
CA GLY A 583 38.05 -14.71 7.46
C GLY A 583 39.05 -14.51 6.31
N LYS A 584 39.33 -13.25 6.00
CA LYS A 584 40.54 -12.81 5.30
C LYS A 584 41.38 -12.14 6.37
N ARG A 585 42.32 -12.90 6.93
CA ARG A 585 43.53 -12.28 7.51
C ARG A 585 44.15 -11.43 6.40
N LEU A 586 44.46 -10.18 6.73
CA LEU A 586 45.40 -9.34 5.97
C LEU A 586 46.72 -10.08 5.74
#